data_AF-A0A849TJJ6-F1
#
_entry.id   AF-A0A849TJJ6-F1
#
_cell.length_a   1.000
_cell.length_b   1.000
_cell.length_c   1.000
_cell.angle_alpha   90.00
_cell.angle_beta   90.00
_cell.angle_gamma   90.00
#
_symmetry.space_group_name_H-M   'P 1'
#
loop_
_entity.id
_entity.type
_entity.pdbx_description
1 polymer ?
#
loop_
_entity_poly.entity_id
_entity_poly.type
_entity_poly.pdbx_seq_one_letter_code
_entity_poly.pdbx_strand_id
1 'polypeptide(L)'
;MDWQKGKAERLERNFTFITDIAVTKNNIVQLAEGGRTRWKIENETFNTLKNRGYNLEHNYGHGEKNLTHNFIMSMFLAFFVDQIQEISCYTFKKLVEKFKQKSSLWSSLTSAIEWVPLSSWDQFYYLLYYREMPPETG
;
A
#
# COMPACT_ATOMS: atom_id res chain seq x y z
N MET A 1 -8.39 -20.87 -32.00
CA MET A 1 -7.45 -21.48 -31.04
C MET A 1 -8.10 -21.40 -29.67
N ASP A 2 -8.68 -22.51 -29.24
CA ASP A 2 -9.33 -22.62 -27.93
C ASP A 2 -8.28 -22.77 -26.84
N TRP A 3 -8.15 -21.76 -25.99
CA TRP A 3 -7.34 -21.85 -24.78
C TRP A 3 -8.07 -22.67 -23.73
N GLN A 4 -7.76 -23.96 -23.63
CA GLN A 4 -8.18 -24.78 -22.49
C GLN A 4 -7.52 -24.24 -21.21
N LYS A 5 -8.33 -23.79 -20.25
CA LYS A 5 -7.86 -23.49 -18.90
C LYS A 5 -7.32 -24.78 -18.27
N GLY A 6 -6.00 -24.87 -18.11
CA GLY A 6 -5.35 -25.96 -17.37
C GLY A 6 -5.95 -26.08 -15.96
N LYS A 7 -6.12 -27.31 -15.47
CA LYS A 7 -6.55 -27.58 -14.09
C LYS A 7 -5.64 -26.81 -13.12
N ALA A 8 -6.24 -26.09 -12.17
CA ALA A 8 -5.49 -25.40 -11.12
C ALA A 8 -4.69 -26.43 -10.32
N GLU A 9 -3.36 -26.43 -10.50
CA GLU A 9 -2.46 -27.23 -9.70
C GLU A 9 -2.52 -26.73 -8.25
N ARG A 10 -2.89 -27.61 -7.33
CA ARG A 10 -2.91 -27.27 -5.90
C ARG A 10 -1.46 -27.17 -5.45
N LEU A 11 -0.91 -25.96 -5.46
CA LEU A 11 0.39 -25.66 -4.88
C LEU A 11 0.33 -25.96 -3.37
N GLU A 12 0.86 -27.11 -2.97
CA GLU A 12 1.10 -27.40 -1.56
C GLU A 12 2.21 -26.49 -1.04
N ARG A 13 1.89 -25.74 0.01
CA ARG A 13 2.80 -24.75 0.60
C ARG A 13 3.14 -25.17 2.02
N ASN A 14 4.37 -25.62 2.21
CA ASN A 14 4.89 -26.01 3.51
C ASN A 14 5.43 -24.78 4.24
N PHE A 15 5.08 -24.66 5.53
CA PHE A 15 5.59 -23.62 6.42
C PHE A 15 6.37 -24.27 7.56
N THR A 16 7.59 -23.78 7.80
CA THR A 16 8.44 -24.22 8.90
C THR A 16 8.69 -23.04 9.83
N PHE A 17 8.51 -23.25 11.13
CA PHE A 17 8.67 -22.23 12.15
C PHE A 17 9.68 -22.69 13.19
N ILE A 18 10.52 -21.76 13.65
CA ILE A 18 11.42 -21.95 14.80
C ILE A 18 10.88 -21.07 15.92
N THR A 19 10.71 -21.64 17.12
CA THR A 19 10.16 -20.94 18.26
C THR A 19 10.72 -21.50 19.56
N ASP A 20 10.97 -20.62 20.52
CA ASP A 20 11.32 -20.97 21.90
C ASP A 20 10.08 -21.27 22.75
N ILE A 21 8.87 -21.19 22.16
CA ILE A 21 7.61 -21.49 22.83
C ILE A 21 7.37 -23.00 22.85
N ALA A 22 7.11 -23.52 24.05
CA ALA A 22 6.54 -24.85 24.33
C ALA A 22 5.50 -25.34 23.33
N VAL A 23 5.80 -26.20 22.34
CA VAL A 23 4.78 -26.70 21.40
C VAL A 23 3.93 -27.79 22.07
N THR A 24 2.62 -27.56 22.14
CA THR A 24 1.63 -28.49 22.70
C THR A 24 0.46 -28.66 21.75
N LYS A 25 -0.36 -29.72 21.95
CA LYS A 25 -1.59 -29.93 21.17
C LYS A 25 -2.58 -28.75 21.29
N ASN A 26 -2.50 -27.98 22.37
CA ASN A 26 -3.43 -26.90 22.66
C ASN A 26 -3.02 -25.57 22.02
N ASN A 27 -1.73 -25.35 21.71
CA ASN A 27 -1.26 -24.08 21.16
C ASN A 27 -0.74 -24.16 19.71
N ILE A 28 -0.61 -25.36 19.14
CA ILE A 28 -0.07 -25.55 17.78
C ILE A 28 -0.86 -24.77 16.71
N VAL A 29 -2.19 -24.69 16.83
CA VAL A 29 -3.04 -23.93 15.90
C VAL A 29 -2.73 -22.44 15.98
N GLN A 30 -2.67 -21.89 17.20
CA GLN A 30 -2.38 -20.48 17.43
C GLN A 30 -0.95 -20.12 17.00
N LEU A 31 0.03 -20.98 17.25
CA LEU A 31 1.41 -20.79 16.79
C LEU A 31 1.49 -20.76 15.27
N ALA A 32 0.80 -21.68 14.58
CA ALA A 32 0.74 -21.68 13.12
C ALA A 32 0.05 -20.42 12.57
N GLU A 33 -1.01 -19.93 13.21
CA GLU A 33 -1.68 -18.67 12.85
C GLU A 33 -0.78 -17.45 13.05
N GLY A 34 -0.05 -17.39 14.16
CA GLY A 34 0.93 -16.34 14.42
C GLY A 34 2.04 -16.33 13.37
N GLY A 35 2.57 -17.51 13.03
CA GLY A 35 3.56 -17.68 11.98
C GLY A 35 3.06 -17.22 10.60
N ARG A 36 1.81 -17.56 10.24
CA ARG A 36 1.17 -17.07 9.01
C ARG A 36 0.94 -15.57 9.02
N THR A 37 0.55 -15.01 10.15
CA THR A 37 0.33 -13.57 10.32
C THR A 37 1.63 -12.80 10.12
N ARG A 38 2.75 -13.30 10.68
CA ARG A 38 4.09 -12.74 10.44
C ARG A 38 4.44 -12.75 8.96
N TRP A 39 4.22 -13.87 8.27
CA TRP A 39 4.44 -13.98 6.83
C TRP A 39 3.58 -12.98 6.04
N LYS A 40 2.31 -12.81 6.42
CA LYS A 40 1.40 -11.84 5.80
C LYS A 40 1.90 -10.40 5.96
N ILE A 41 2.28 -10.00 7.19
CA ILE A 41 2.84 -8.67 7.47
C ILE A 41 4.09 -8.41 6.61
N GLU A 42 4.95 -9.42 6.46
CA GLU A 42 6.17 -9.32 5.65
C GLU A 42 5.88 -9.15 4.16
N ASN A 43 4.95 -9.94 3.61
CA ASN A 43 4.66 -9.96 2.16
C ASN A 43 3.71 -8.84 1.71
N GLU A 44 2.87 -8.33 2.60
CA GLU A 44 1.95 -7.24 2.30
C GLU A 44 2.53 -5.91 2.77
N THR A 45 2.55 -5.66 4.08
CA THR A 45 2.93 -4.36 4.64
C THR A 45 4.39 -4.01 4.39
N PHE A 46 5.34 -4.85 4.81
CA PHE A 46 6.77 -4.55 4.62
C PHE A 46 7.14 -4.47 3.14
N ASN A 47 6.64 -5.39 2.32
CA ASN A 47 6.86 -5.31 0.86
C ASN A 47 6.31 -3.99 0.27
N THR A 48 5.16 -3.50 0.75
CA THR A 48 4.61 -2.20 0.32
C THR A 48 5.52 -1.05 0.76
N LEU A 49 5.94 -1.04 2.02
CA LEU A 49 6.83 0.01 2.56
C LEU A 49 8.20 0.04 1.85
N LYS A 50 8.69 -1.11 1.41
CA LYS A 50 9.96 -1.23 0.68
C LYS A 50 9.83 -0.88 -0.79
N ASN A 51 8.86 -1.48 -1.48
CA ASN A 51 8.84 -1.55 -2.95
C ASN A 51 7.71 -0.73 -3.61
N ARG A 52 6.81 -0.10 -2.85
CA ARG A 52 5.63 0.59 -3.41
C ARG A 52 5.58 2.09 -3.08
N GLY A 53 6.74 2.73 -3.08
CA GLY A 53 6.86 4.20 -3.09
C GLY A 53 7.18 4.84 -1.74
N TYR A 54 7.29 4.06 -0.66
CA TYR A 54 7.67 4.58 0.67
C TYR A 54 9.17 4.46 0.97
N ASN A 55 9.92 3.66 0.19
CA ASN A 55 11.38 3.55 0.23
C ASN A 55 11.95 3.30 1.64
N LEU A 56 11.31 2.45 2.45
CA LEU A 56 11.70 2.17 3.84
C LEU A 56 13.17 1.72 3.99
N GLU A 57 13.74 1.06 2.98
CA GLU A 57 15.14 0.61 3.00
C GLU A 57 16.17 1.74 2.79
N HIS A 58 15.71 2.93 2.37
CA HIS A 58 16.61 4.06 2.13
C HIS A 58 16.81 4.90 3.40
N ASN A 59 18.07 5.07 3.80
CA ASN A 59 18.41 5.93 4.91
C ASN A 59 18.55 7.39 4.46
N TYR A 60 17.50 8.18 4.69
CA TYR A 60 17.47 9.62 4.38
C TYR A 60 18.22 10.51 5.40
N GLY A 61 18.76 9.95 6.47
CA GLY A 61 19.37 10.74 7.55
C GLY A 61 20.85 11.04 7.40
N HIS A 62 21.56 10.44 6.45
CA HIS A 62 22.96 10.73 6.06
C HIS A 62 23.96 11.06 7.20
N GLY A 63 23.81 10.46 8.39
CA GLY A 63 24.71 10.66 9.54
C GLY A 63 24.26 11.72 10.55
N GLU A 64 23.18 12.43 10.28
CA GLU A 64 22.61 13.44 11.18
C GLU A 64 21.82 12.81 12.33
N LYS A 65 22.00 13.35 13.53
CA LYS A 65 21.35 12.84 14.75
C LYS A 65 19.83 13.02 14.65
N ASN A 66 19.09 11.93 14.80
CA ASN A 66 17.62 11.83 14.72
C ASN A 66 16.99 12.05 13.34
N LEU A 67 17.74 12.45 12.31
CA LEU A 67 17.15 12.75 11.00
C LEU A 67 16.57 11.51 10.33
N THR A 68 17.27 10.37 10.39
CA THR A 68 16.75 9.07 9.94
C THR A 68 15.44 8.73 10.65
N HIS A 69 15.38 8.95 11.97
CA HIS A 69 14.19 8.63 12.77
C HIS A 69 13.00 9.48 12.35
N ASN A 70 13.20 10.79 12.19
CA ASN A 70 12.14 11.71 11.76
C ASN A 70 11.59 11.34 10.38
N PHE A 71 12.45 11.01 9.41
CA PHE A 71 12.00 10.60 8.08
C PHE A 71 11.25 9.26 8.09
N ILE A 72 11.70 8.29 8.89
CA ILE A 72 10.97 7.04 9.09
C ILE A 72 9.58 7.31 9.68
N MET A 73 9.48 8.17 10.70
CA MET A 73 8.19 8.53 11.31
C MET A 73 7.26 9.26 10.32
N SER A 74 7.77 10.20 9.52
CA SER A 74 6.99 10.87 8.47
C SER A 74 6.50 9.90 7.40
N MET A 75 7.33 8.94 7.00
CA MET A 75 6.96 7.90 6.06
C MET A 75 5.87 6.97 6.62
N PHE A 76 5.96 6.57 7.90
CA PHE A 76 4.90 5.80 8.54
C PHE A 76 3.59 6.60 8.68
N LEU A 77 3.67 7.90 8.96
CA LEU A 77 2.50 8.77 8.99
C LEU A 77 1.85 8.87 7.61
N ALA A 78 2.63 9.07 6.54
CA ALA A 78 2.11 9.07 5.18
C ALA A 78 1.43 7.73 4.83
N PHE A 79 2.08 6.61 5.13
CA PHE A 79 1.51 5.28 4.94
C PHE A 79 0.17 5.12 5.68
N PHE A 80 0.11 5.56 6.94
CA PHE A 80 -1.10 5.49 7.75
C PHE A 80 -2.25 6.33 7.16
N VAL A 81 -1.96 7.56 6.73
CA VAL A 81 -2.95 8.43 6.06
C VAL A 81 -3.46 7.78 4.78
N ASP A 82 -2.59 7.19 3.96
CA ASP A 82 -3.03 6.49 2.75
C ASP A 82 -3.92 5.28 3.07
N GLN A 83 -3.63 4.53 4.15
CA GLN A 83 -4.50 3.44 4.59
C GLN A 83 -5.89 3.95 5.01
N ILE A 84 -5.95 5.07 5.74
CA ILE A 84 -7.23 5.71 6.09
C ILE A 84 -7.98 6.11 4.83
N GLN A 85 -7.31 6.73 3.86
CA GLN A 85 -7.93 7.16 2.60
C GLN A 85 -8.47 5.97 1.79
N GLU A 86 -7.73 4.87 1.70
CA GLU A 86 -8.21 3.66 1.02
C GLU A 86 -9.43 3.00 1.69
N ILE A 87 -9.54 3.11 3.02
CA ILE A 87 -10.67 2.55 3.78
C ILE A 87 -11.89 3.47 3.70
N SER A 88 -11.69 4.79 3.80
CA SER A 88 -12.76 5.77 3.95
C SER A 88 -13.24 6.40 2.64
N CYS A 89 -12.40 6.43 1.60
CA CYS A 89 -12.71 7.12 0.35
C CYS A 89 -12.73 6.16 -0.84
N TYR A 90 -13.94 5.87 -1.32
CA TYR A 90 -14.15 5.01 -2.50
C TYR A 90 -13.46 5.55 -3.76
N THR A 91 -13.55 6.87 -3.98
CA THR A 91 -12.94 7.52 -5.15
C THR A 91 -11.42 7.44 -5.11
N PHE A 92 -10.81 7.68 -3.94
CA PHE A 92 -9.37 7.52 -3.76
C PHE A 92 -8.92 6.08 -4.02
N LYS A 93 -9.65 5.09 -3.50
CA LYS A 93 -9.38 3.67 -3.77
C LYS A 93 -9.42 3.35 -5.27
N LYS A 94 -10.41 3.89 -6.00
CA LYS A 94 -10.50 3.75 -7.47
C LYS A 94 -9.34 4.41 -8.21
N LEU A 95 -8.84 5.54 -7.72
CA LEU A 95 -7.65 6.17 -8.26
C LEU A 95 -6.40 5.31 -8.01
N VAL A 96 -6.20 4.78 -6.80
CA VAL A 96 -5.08 3.86 -6.52
C VAL A 96 -5.12 2.64 -7.46
N GLU A 97 -6.29 2.03 -7.66
CA GLU A 97 -6.49 0.94 -8.61
C GLU A 97 -6.12 1.34 -10.06
N LYS A 98 -6.53 2.53 -10.49
CA LYS A 98 -6.25 3.06 -11.84
C LYS A 98 -4.76 3.32 -12.06
N PHE A 99 -4.10 3.94 -11.08
CA PHE A 99 -2.70 4.34 -11.19
C PHE A 99 -1.71 3.18 -10.95
N LYS A 100 -2.17 2.08 -10.33
CA LYS A 100 -1.40 0.87 -9.98
C LYS A 100 -0.27 1.09 -8.94
N GLN A 101 0.31 2.29 -8.88
CA GLN A 101 1.32 2.71 -7.91
C GLN A 101 0.90 4.02 -7.25
N LYS A 102 0.98 4.09 -5.91
CA LYS A 102 0.62 5.28 -5.16
C LYS A 102 1.53 6.47 -5.44
N SER A 103 2.82 6.22 -5.62
CA SER A 103 3.79 7.25 -6.01
C SER A 103 3.35 8.00 -7.27
N SER A 104 2.87 7.28 -8.29
CA SER A 104 2.35 7.90 -9.52
C SER A 104 1.06 8.71 -9.28
N LEU A 105 0.20 8.24 -8.37
CA LEU A 105 -0.98 9.00 -7.94
C LEU A 105 -0.55 10.27 -7.22
N TRP A 106 0.36 10.20 -6.23
CA TRP A 106 0.88 11.37 -5.52
C TRP A 106 1.52 12.38 -6.46
N SER A 107 2.33 11.95 -7.43
CA SER A 107 2.88 12.87 -8.43
C SER A 107 1.78 13.60 -9.22
N SER A 108 0.73 12.88 -9.64
CA SER A 108 -0.41 13.52 -10.34
C SER A 108 -1.23 14.43 -9.42
N LEU A 109 -1.43 14.05 -8.15
CA LEU A 109 -2.08 14.85 -7.13
C LEU A 109 -1.35 16.19 -6.97
N THR A 110 -0.03 16.14 -6.75
CA THR A 110 0.82 17.32 -6.60
C THR A 110 0.77 18.19 -7.85
N SER A 111 0.95 17.62 -9.05
CA SER A 111 0.89 18.40 -10.29
C SER A 111 -0.46 19.09 -10.50
N ALA A 112 -1.57 18.43 -10.17
CA ALA A 112 -2.89 19.04 -10.30
C ALA A 112 -3.10 20.17 -9.29
N ILE A 113 -2.63 20.03 -8.05
CA ILE A 113 -2.68 21.10 -7.04
C ILE A 113 -1.83 22.31 -7.45
N GLU A 114 -0.65 22.07 -8.04
CA GLU A 114 0.27 23.15 -8.43
C GLU A 114 -0.19 23.94 -9.65
N TRP A 115 -0.81 23.28 -10.63
CA TRP A 115 -1.00 23.85 -11.96
C TRP A 115 -2.46 24.07 -12.36
N VAL A 116 -3.43 23.46 -11.66
CA VAL A 116 -4.84 23.52 -12.06
C VAL A 116 -5.63 24.34 -11.04
N PRO A 117 -6.43 25.34 -11.49
CA PRO A 117 -7.32 26.06 -10.60
C PRO A 117 -8.51 25.18 -10.22
N LEU A 118 -8.36 24.47 -9.10
CA LEU A 118 -9.36 23.55 -8.57
C LEU A 118 -10.25 24.26 -7.57
N SER A 119 -11.58 24.10 -7.71
CA SER A 119 -12.56 24.73 -6.80
C SER A 119 -13.15 23.76 -5.77
N SER A 120 -12.93 22.45 -5.94
CA SER A 120 -13.40 21.41 -5.00
C SER A 120 -12.62 20.10 -5.11
N TRP A 121 -12.76 19.25 -4.09
CA TRP A 121 -12.24 17.88 -4.12
C TRP A 121 -12.88 17.02 -5.22
N ASP A 122 -14.16 17.27 -5.55
CA ASP A 122 -14.83 16.55 -6.62
C ASP A 122 -14.22 16.87 -7.99
N GLN A 123 -13.93 18.15 -8.27
CA GLN A 123 -13.21 18.55 -9.47
C GLN A 123 -11.84 17.91 -9.53
N PHE A 124 -11.14 17.87 -8.41
CA PHE A 124 -9.81 17.28 -8.32
C PHE A 124 -9.81 15.78 -8.60
N TYR A 125 -10.71 15.03 -7.96
CA TYR A 125 -10.81 13.60 -8.21
C TYR A 125 -11.34 13.29 -9.61
N TYR A 126 -12.28 14.09 -10.14
CA TYR A 126 -12.76 13.97 -11.51
C TYR A 126 -11.61 14.17 -12.50
N LEU A 127 -10.80 15.22 -12.32
CA LEU A 127 -9.62 15.48 -13.15
C LEU A 127 -8.64 14.31 -13.12
N LEU A 128 -8.33 13.77 -11.95
CA LEU A 128 -7.38 12.66 -11.83
C LEU A 128 -7.93 11.37 -12.44
N TYR A 129 -9.24 11.16 -12.33
CA TYR A 129 -9.89 9.97 -12.85
C TYR A 129 -10.13 10.06 -14.36
N TYR A 130 -10.68 11.14 -14.89
CA TYR A 130 -11.05 11.27 -16.31
C TYR A 130 -9.99 11.97 -17.16
N ARG A 131 -9.01 12.65 -16.56
CA ARG A 131 -7.98 13.47 -17.24
C ARG A 131 -8.55 14.69 -17.98
N GLU A 132 -9.68 15.19 -17.51
CA GLU A 132 -10.35 16.40 -18.01
C GLU A 132 -11.13 17.08 -16.87
N MET A 133 -11.54 18.33 -17.03
CA MET A 133 -12.39 19.00 -16.04
C MET A 133 -13.84 18.51 -16.16
N PRO A 134 -14.59 18.41 -15.04
CA PRO A 134 -16.01 18.08 -15.11
C PRO A 134 -16.76 19.16 -15.90
N PRO A 135 -17.86 18.80 -16.57
CA PRO A 135 -18.69 19.77 -17.27
C PRO A 135 -19.18 20.85 -16.30
N GLU A 136 -19.19 22.11 -16.76
CA GLU A 136 -19.75 23.21 -15.99
C GLU A 136 -21.21 22.89 -15.66
N THR A 137 -21.51 22.75 -14.38
CA THR A 137 -22.88 22.67 -13.90
C THR A 137 -23.40 24.10 -13.90
N GLY A 138 -24.25 24.43 -14.88
CA GLY A 138 -24.94 25.72 -14.95
C GLY A 138 -25.93 25.92 -13.80
#